data_AF-A0A7T8KE58-F1
#
_entry.id   AF-A0A7T8KE58-F1
#
_cell.length_a   1.000
_cell.length_b   1.000
_cell.length_c   1.000
_cell.angle_alpha   90.00
_cell.angle_beta   90.00
_cell.angle_gamma   90.00
#
_symmetry.space_group_name_H-M   'P 1'
#
loop_
_entity.id
_entity.type
_entity.pdbx_description
1 polymer ?
#
loop_
_entity_poly.entity_id
_entity_poly.type
_entity_poly.pdbx_seq_one_letter_code
_entity_poly.pdbx_strand_id
1 'polypeptide(L)'
;MCPPPASTTVSTRDLNALTDLDTSAASKDMATDNDRWICREASEVPMVFRTKNPAAVMVLGVISSEGHVMPPHFFEPKQKVNQEVYLEPWIDTVASGRKYTFQQDSAPAHKAKTVQAWLKEN
;
A
#
# COMPACT_ATOMS: atom_id res chain seq x y z
N MET A 1 -27.36 29.73 -27.71
CA MET A 1 -28.04 29.41 -26.44
C MET A 1 -27.42 28.12 -25.90
N CYS A 2 -26.64 28.20 -24.82
CA CYS A 2 -26.06 27.04 -24.15
C CYS A 2 -27.07 26.47 -23.12
N PRO A 3 -27.15 25.14 -22.94
CA PRO A 3 -27.97 24.56 -21.88
C PRO A 3 -27.32 24.79 -20.50
N PRO A 4 -28.11 24.90 -19.41
CA PRO A 4 -27.58 25.05 -18.06
C PRO A 4 -26.95 23.73 -17.54
N PRO A 5 -25.98 23.81 -16.62
CA PRO A 5 -25.35 22.63 -16.02
C PRO A 5 -26.33 21.86 -15.12
N ALA A 6 -26.24 20.54 -15.17
CA ALA A 6 -27.06 19.62 -14.38
C ALA A 6 -26.83 19.83 -12.88
N SER A 7 -27.94 19.97 -12.14
CA SER A 7 -27.94 20.00 -10.68
C SER A 7 -27.51 18.62 -10.16
N THR A 8 -26.32 18.55 -9.58
CA THR A 8 -25.83 17.32 -8.94
C THR A 8 -26.56 17.16 -7.62
N THR A 9 -27.60 16.35 -7.61
CA THR A 9 -28.26 15.87 -6.39
C THR A 9 -27.24 15.06 -5.59
N VAL A 10 -26.67 15.67 -4.55
CA VAL A 10 -25.93 14.93 -3.51
C VAL A 10 -26.93 14.01 -2.83
N SER A 11 -26.71 12.70 -2.95
CA SER A 11 -27.48 11.68 -2.23
C SER A 11 -27.40 11.96 -0.73
N THR A 12 -28.50 12.39 -0.14
CA THR A 12 -28.64 12.71 1.29
C THR A 12 -28.63 11.49 2.20
N ARG A 13 -28.17 10.32 1.73
CA ARG A 13 -28.19 9.07 2.51
C ARG A 13 -27.03 8.88 3.48
N ASP A 14 -25.97 9.69 3.43
CA ASP A 14 -24.78 9.48 4.28
C ASP A 14 -24.49 10.64 5.27
N LEU A 15 -25.46 11.51 5.55
CA LEU A 15 -25.33 12.53 6.62
C LEU A 15 -25.89 12.05 7.97
N ASN A 16 -26.73 11.02 7.98
CA ASN A 16 -27.34 10.49 9.21
C ASN A 16 -26.48 9.40 9.89
N ALA A 17 -25.41 8.92 9.25
CA ALA A 17 -24.51 7.94 9.87
C ALA A 17 -23.56 8.56 10.92
N LEU A 18 -23.49 9.90 10.99
CA LEU A 18 -22.67 10.64 11.95
C LEU A 18 -23.43 11.13 13.19
N THR A 19 -24.76 10.98 13.23
CA THR A 19 -25.58 11.49 14.34
C THR A 19 -25.94 10.44 15.39
N ASP A 20 -25.59 9.17 15.18
CA ASP A 20 -25.96 8.06 16.07
C ASP A 20 -24.73 7.40 16.75
N LEU A 21 -23.67 8.17 16.98
CA LEU A 21 -22.59 7.78 17.89
C LEU A 21 -22.81 8.43 19.25
N ASP A 22 -23.61 7.71 20.03
CA ASP A 22 -23.54 7.56 21.48
C ASP A 22 -22.77 8.64 22.25
N THR A 23 -23.52 9.40 23.05
CA THR A 23 -23.05 10.30 24.11
C THR A 23 -22.40 9.53 25.29
N SER A 24 -21.93 8.31 25.08
CA SER A 24 -21.07 7.58 26.00
C SER A 24 -19.60 7.74 25.60
N ALA A 25 -18.70 7.69 26.58
CA ALA A 25 -17.29 8.07 26.51
C ALA A 25 -16.61 7.81 25.16
N ALA A 26 -16.06 8.85 24.53
CA ALA A 26 -15.06 8.68 23.49
C ALA A 26 -13.93 7.84 24.08
N SER A 27 -13.83 6.58 23.67
CA SER A 27 -12.72 5.74 24.05
C SER A 27 -11.46 6.34 23.42
N LYS A 28 -10.37 6.37 24.20
CA LYS A 28 -9.07 6.93 23.82
C LYS A 28 -8.34 5.98 22.88
N ASP A 29 -9.01 5.60 21.79
CA ASP A 29 -8.55 4.51 20.96
C ASP A 29 -7.95 5.08 19.69
N MET A 30 -6.66 4.83 19.51
CA MET A 30 -6.01 5.00 18.22
C MET A 30 -6.65 4.01 17.25
N ALA A 31 -7.16 4.49 16.12
CA ALA A 31 -7.61 3.60 15.06
C ALA A 31 -6.39 2.85 14.51
N THR A 32 -6.29 1.56 14.85
CA THR A 32 -5.13 0.70 14.54
C THR A 32 -4.85 0.53 13.06
N ASP A 33 -5.88 0.71 12.22
CA ASP A 33 -5.77 0.49 10.78
C ASP A 33 -5.18 1.69 10.02
N ASN A 34 -5.19 2.89 10.62
CA ASN A 34 -4.82 4.13 9.93
C ASN A 34 -3.99 5.10 10.78
N ASP A 35 -3.43 4.66 11.90
CA ASP A 35 -2.66 5.48 12.85
C ASP A 35 -3.36 6.83 13.18
N ARG A 36 -4.70 6.84 13.17
CA ARG A 36 -5.49 8.07 13.34
C ARG A 36 -5.99 8.18 14.76
N TRP A 37 -5.65 9.29 15.41
CA TRP A 37 -6.22 9.66 16.70
C TRP A 37 -7.63 10.20 16.50
N ILE A 38 -8.60 9.58 17.17
CA ILE A 38 -9.97 10.09 17.30
C ILE A 38 -10.03 10.77 18.67
N CYS A 39 -10.14 12.10 18.67
CA CYS A 39 -10.17 12.90 19.89
C CYS A 39 -11.26 13.97 19.77
N ARG A 40 -11.82 14.38 20.90
CA ARG A 40 -12.80 15.49 20.95
C ARG A 40 -12.09 16.84 20.94
N GLU A 41 -10.92 16.91 21.57
CA GLU A 41 -10.10 18.12 21.64
C GLU A 41 -8.65 17.84 21.19
N ALA A 42 -8.00 18.82 20.57
CA ALA A 42 -6.62 18.68 20.08
C ALA A 42 -5.58 18.47 21.19
N SER A 43 -5.88 18.91 22.41
CA SER A 43 -5.06 18.71 23.63
C SER A 43 -4.96 17.24 24.05
N GLU A 44 -5.90 16.40 23.60
CA GLU A 44 -5.96 14.97 23.94
C GLU A 44 -5.04 14.12 23.05
N VAL A 45 -4.52 14.67 21.95
CA VAL A 45 -3.61 13.97 21.05
C VAL A 45 -2.21 13.98 21.67
N PRO A 46 -1.64 12.81 22.03
CA PRO A 46 -0.30 12.77 22.58
C PRO A 46 0.73 13.26 21.56
N MET A 47 1.70 14.06 22.02
CA MET A 47 2.80 14.50 21.16
C MET A 47 3.69 13.31 20.79
N VAL A 48 3.63 12.88 19.53
CA VAL A 48 4.48 11.81 19.00
C VAL A 48 5.75 12.41 18.41
N PHE A 49 6.89 12.16 19.05
CA PHE A 49 8.20 12.52 18.50
C PHE A 49 8.55 11.62 17.31
N ARG A 50 8.19 12.03 16.10
CA ARG A 50 8.61 11.38 14.86
C ARG A 50 9.91 11.99 14.35
N THR A 51 10.94 11.19 14.15
CA THR A 51 12.12 11.60 13.37
C THR A 51 11.66 11.91 11.94
N LYS A 52 12.03 13.08 11.41
CA LYS A 52 11.58 13.54 10.08
C LYS A 52 11.98 12.58 8.96
N ASN A 53 13.10 11.87 9.11
CA ASN A 53 13.63 10.89 8.16
C ASN A 53 14.28 9.72 8.92
N PRO A 54 13.52 8.72 9.41
CA PRO A 54 14.12 7.54 10.02
C PRO A 54 14.95 6.78 8.97
N ALA A 55 16.01 6.11 9.41
CA ALA A 55 16.73 5.18 8.55
C ALA A 55 15.77 4.03 8.17
N ALA A 56 15.62 3.78 6.88
CA ALA A 56 14.77 2.74 6.34
C ALA A 56 15.58 1.86 5.40
N VAL A 57 15.28 0.56 5.41
CA VAL A 57 15.83 -0.43 4.48
C VAL A 57 14.66 -0.96 3.65
N MET A 58 14.88 -1.12 2.35
CA MET A 58 13.90 -1.75 1.47
C MET A 58 14.20 -3.23 1.36
N VAL A 59 13.15 -4.04 1.38
CA VAL A 59 13.25 -5.49 1.32
C VAL A 59 12.28 -5.99 0.24
N LEU A 60 12.76 -6.86 -0.63
CA LEU A 60 11.91 -7.62 -1.54
C LEU A 60 11.61 -8.99 -0.92
N GLY A 61 10.33 -9.34 -0.92
CA GLY A 61 9.84 -10.64 -0.48
C GLY A 61 8.89 -11.20 -1.53
N VAL A 62 9.11 -12.46 -1.91
CA VAL A 62 8.24 -13.20 -2.83
C VAL A 62 7.78 -14.47 -2.12
N ILE A 63 6.48 -14.74 -2.22
CA ILE A 63 5.85 -15.91 -1.61
C ILE A 63 5.03 -16.60 -2.69
N SER A 64 5.14 -17.92 -2.78
CA SER A 64 4.31 -18.73 -3.67
C SER A 64 3.08 -19.28 -2.94
N SER A 65 2.03 -19.64 -3.69
CA SER A 65 0.86 -20.32 -3.15
C SER A 65 1.16 -21.70 -2.55
N GLU A 66 2.30 -22.30 -2.90
CA GLU A 66 2.77 -23.58 -2.37
C GLU A 66 3.54 -23.42 -1.05
N GLY A 67 3.71 -22.19 -0.57
CA GLY A 67 4.43 -21.89 0.67
C GLY A 67 5.94 -21.74 0.50
N HIS A 68 6.45 -21.63 -0.73
CA HIS A 68 7.85 -21.27 -0.96
C HIS A 68 8.04 -19.80 -0.62
N VAL A 69 9.01 -19.51 0.25
CA VAL A 69 9.33 -18.17 0.69
C VAL A 69 10.73 -17.81 0.20
N MET A 70 10.83 -16.70 -0.52
CA MET A 70 12.12 -16.15 -0.91
C MET A 70 12.85 -15.63 0.32
N PRO A 71 14.13 -15.99 0.52
CA PRO A 71 14.96 -15.32 1.52
C PRO A 71 14.86 -13.79 1.33
N PRO A 72 14.60 -13.00 2.38
CA PRO A 72 14.42 -11.56 2.24
C PRO A 72 15.62 -10.92 1.53
N HIS A 73 15.36 -10.29 0.38
CA HIS A 73 16.39 -9.61 -0.37
C HIS A 73 16.48 -8.15 0.10
N PHE A 74 17.58 -7.82 0.80
CA PHE A 74 17.82 -6.48 1.33
C PHE A 74 18.49 -5.61 0.27
N PHE A 75 17.87 -4.48 -0.06
CA PHE A 75 18.52 -3.47 -0.87
C PHE A 75 19.43 -2.58 -0.03
N GLU A 76 20.53 -2.14 -0.63
CA GLU A 76 21.44 -1.20 0.01
C GLU A 76 20.73 0.09 0.46
N PRO A 77 21.11 0.68 1.61
CA PRO A 77 20.48 1.91 2.09
C PRO A 77 20.53 3.02 1.03
N LYS A 78 19.39 3.67 0.80
CA LYS A 78 19.20 4.74 -0.20
C LYS A 78 19.31 4.30 -1.67
N GLN A 79 19.49 3.01 -1.95
CA GLN A 79 19.35 2.48 -3.30
C GLN A 79 17.91 2.71 -3.76
N LYS A 80 17.69 3.17 -5.00
CA LYS A 80 16.35 3.21 -5.59
C LYS A 80 16.13 1.92 -6.37
N VAL A 81 15.05 1.20 -6.09
CA VAL A 81 14.64 0.06 -6.90
C VAL A 81 14.20 0.59 -8.27
N ASN A 82 14.98 0.25 -9.28
CA ASN A 82 14.70 0.58 -10.68
C ASN A 82 14.34 -0.71 -11.43
N GLN A 83 14.05 -0.59 -12.73
CA GLN A 83 13.68 -1.73 -13.58
C GLN A 83 14.77 -2.81 -13.72
N GLU A 84 16.04 -2.47 -13.48
CA GLU A 84 17.16 -3.41 -13.61
C GLU A 84 17.37 -4.20 -12.32
N VAL A 85 17.27 -3.50 -11.19
CA VAL A 85 17.40 -4.07 -9.83
C VAL A 85 16.18 -4.91 -9.45
N TYR A 86 15.02 -4.68 -10.08
CA TYR A 86 13.79 -5.41 -9.77
C TYR A 86 13.77 -6.85 -10.31
N LEU A 87 14.55 -7.16 -11.34
CA LEU A 87 14.53 -8.47 -11.97
C LEU A 87 15.32 -9.48 -11.13
N GLU A 88 14.62 -10.32 -10.37
CA GLU A 88 15.23 -11.41 -9.62
C GLU A 88 14.82 -12.79 -10.15
N PRO A 89 15.78 -13.65 -10.57
CA PRO A 89 15.51 -14.98 -11.13
C PRO A 89 15.15 -16.04 -10.08
N TRP A 90 14.86 -15.65 -8.83
CA TRP A 90 14.49 -16.61 -7.77
C TRP A 90 13.29 -17.46 -8.18
N ILE A 91 12.31 -16.87 -8.87
CA ILE A 91 11.11 -17.57 -9.32
C ILE A 91 11.43 -18.71 -10.29
N ASP A 92 12.49 -18.63 -11.10
CA ASP A 92 12.86 -19.68 -12.05
C ASP A 92 13.25 -20.97 -11.32
N THR A 93 13.90 -20.83 -10.15
CA THR A 93 14.29 -21.96 -9.31
C THR A 93 13.08 -22.65 -8.69
N VAL A 94 12.10 -21.87 -8.23
CA VAL A 94 10.91 -22.38 -7.52
C VAL A 94 9.83 -22.86 -8.48
N ALA A 95 9.66 -22.17 -9.60
CA ALA A 95 8.73 -22.56 -10.65
C ALA A 95 9.19 -23.87 -11.31
N SER A 96 10.51 -24.09 -11.47
CA SER A 96 11.04 -25.32 -12.07
C SER A 96 10.39 -25.61 -13.44
N GLY A 97 10.19 -24.57 -14.25
CA GLY A 97 9.53 -24.64 -15.56
C GLY A 97 8.00 -24.73 -15.53
N ARG A 98 7.37 -24.68 -14.35
CA ARG A 98 5.91 -24.63 -14.23
C ARG A 98 5.41 -23.23 -14.56
N LYS A 99 4.26 -23.15 -15.22
CA LYS A 99 3.58 -21.88 -15.45
C LYS A 99 3.17 -21.27 -14.11
N TYR A 100 3.47 -20.00 -13.92
CA TYR A 100 3.07 -19.25 -12.74
C TYR A 100 2.35 -17.96 -13.14
N THR A 101 1.70 -17.34 -12.16
CA THR A 101 1.13 -15.99 -12.31
C THR A 101 1.83 -15.11 -11.28
N PHE A 102 2.47 -14.05 -11.75
CA PHE A 102 3.18 -13.12 -10.89
C PHE A 102 2.29 -11.93 -10.54
N GLN A 103 1.95 -11.79 -9.27
CA GLN A 103 1.18 -10.65 -8.77
C GLN A 103 2.11 -9.62 -8.15
N GLN A 104 1.99 -8.37 -8.60
CA GLN A 104 2.74 -7.22 -8.10
C GLN A 104 1.82 -5.99 -8.06
N ASP A 105 2.26 -4.93 -7.38
CA ASP A 105 1.57 -3.65 -7.42
C ASP A 105 1.83 -2.90 -8.73
N SER A 106 1.33 -1.67 -8.84
CA SER A 106 1.46 -0.85 -10.04
C SER A 106 2.56 0.20 -9.94
N ALA A 107 3.63 -0.04 -9.17
CA ALA A 107 4.77 0.87 -9.09
C ALA A 107 5.42 1.09 -10.48
N PRO A 108 6.04 2.26 -10.74
CA PRO A 108 6.63 2.56 -12.04
C PRO A 108 7.70 1.55 -12.50
N ALA A 109 8.54 1.05 -11.59
CA ALA A 109 9.57 0.06 -11.90
C ALA A 109 8.95 -1.27 -12.37
N HIS A 110 7.84 -1.68 -11.77
CA HIS A 110 7.13 -2.93 -12.06
C HIS A 110 6.45 -2.90 -13.44
N LYS A 111 6.02 -1.71 -13.87
CA LYS A 111 5.38 -1.47 -15.17
C LYS A 111 6.37 -1.14 -16.28
N ALA A 112 7.67 -1.11 -15.99
CA ALA A 112 8.70 -0.84 -16.99
C ALA A 112 8.62 -1.86 -18.14
N LYS A 113 8.86 -1.40 -19.38
CA LYS A 113 8.76 -2.26 -20.57
C LYS A 113 9.70 -3.46 -20.51
N THR A 114 10.89 -3.28 -19.94
CA THR A 114 11.89 -4.33 -19.75
C THR A 114 11.37 -5.42 -18.81
N VAL A 115 10.79 -5.01 -17.68
CA VAL A 115 10.19 -5.93 -16.70
C VAL A 115 9.01 -6.67 -17.30
N GLN A 116 8.14 -5.97 -18.02
CA GLN A 116 6.98 -6.58 -18.67
C GLN A 116 7.35 -7.50 -19.84
N ALA A 117 8.50 -7.29 -20.50
CA ALA A 117 9.02 -8.21 -21.49
C ALA A 117 9.54 -9.48 -20.82
N TRP A 118 10.35 -9.34 -19.77
CA TRP A 118 10.86 -10.46 -18.98
C TRP A 118 9.72 -11.34 -18.41
N LEU A 119 8.67 -10.72 -17.86
CA LEU A 119 7.50 -11.44 -17.33
C LEU A 119 6.65 -12.16 -18.40
N LYS A 120 6.85 -11.87 -19.69
CA LYS A 120 6.17 -12.61 -20.78
C LYS A 120 6.98 -13.81 -21.24
N GLU A 121 8.28 -13.78 -20.99
CA GLU A 121 9.23 -14.81 -21.42
C GLU A 121 9.39 -15.92 -20.38
N ASN A 122 8.99 -15.66 -19.13
CA ASN A 122 9.04 -16.59 -17.98
C ASN A 122 7.62 -16.90 -17.48
#